data_AF-A0A5K0Y215-F1
#
_entry.id   AF-A0A5K0Y215-F1
#
_cell.length_a   1.000
_cell.length_b   1.000
_cell.length_c   1.000
_cell.angle_alpha   90.00
_cell.angle_beta   90.00
_cell.angle_gamma   90.00
#
_symmetry.space_group_name_H-M   'P 1'
#
loop_
_entity.id
_entity.type
_entity.pdbx_description
1 polymer ?
#
loop_
_entity_poly.entity_id
_entity_poly.type
_entity_poly.pdbx_seq_one_letter_code
_entity_poly.pdbx_strand_id
1 'polypeptide(L)' 'KISLFFDLDIIRAATNNFSDANKLGEGGYGPVYKVK' A
#
# COMPACT_ATOMS: atom_id res chain seq x y z
N LYS A 1 7.78 -13.87 19.05
CA LYS A 1 7.65 -13.95 17.57
C LYS A 1 6.76 -12.80 17.13
N ILE A 2 7.34 -11.69 16.65
CA ILE A 2 6.57 -10.60 16.05
C ILE A 2 6.32 -11.00 14.59
N SER A 3 5.06 -11.21 14.22
CA SER A 3 4.65 -11.52 12.86
C SER A 3 4.08 -10.24 12.26
N LEU A 4 4.72 -9.69 11.23
CA LEU A 4 4.30 -8.46 10.53
C LEU A 4 3.58 -8.78 9.20
N PHE A 5 2.73 -9.80 9.22
CA PHE A 5 1.88 -10.10 8.06
C PHE A 5 0.57 -9.32 8.21
N PHE A 6 0.25 -8.56 7.18
CA PHE A 6 -1.04 -7.92 7.02
C PHE A 6 -1.83 -8.66 5.94
N ASP A 7 -3.12 -8.86 6.17
CA ASP A 7 -3.99 -9.38 5.13
C ASP A 7 -4.05 -8.38 3.97
N LEU A 8 -4.07 -8.90 2.74
CA LEU A 8 -4.11 -8.07 1.55
C LEU A 8 -5.32 -7.13 1.54
N ASP A 9 -6.46 -7.57 2.11
CA ASP A 9 -7.66 -6.75 2.21
C ASP A 9 -7.47 -5.53 3.12
N ILE A 10 -6.66 -5.64 4.17
CA ILE A 10 -6.29 -4.49 5.02
C ILE A 10 -5.45 -3.50 4.20
N ILE A 11 -4.48 -3.98 3.43
CA ILE A 11 -3.63 -3.14 2.58
C ILE A 11 -4.47 -2.46 1.49
N ARG A 12 -5.41 -3.18 0.88
CA ARG A 12 -6.33 -2.64 -0.12
C ARG A 12 -7.23 -1.56 0.49
N ALA A 13 -7.83 -1.80 1.65
CA ALA A 13 -8.65 -0.78 2.32
C ALA A 13 -7.84 0.49 2.63
N ALA A 14 -6.65 0.32 3.23
CA ALA A 14 -5.75 1.40 3.62
C ALA A 14 -5.24 2.26 2.45
N THR A 15 -5.05 1.66 1.27
CA THR A 15 -4.56 2.35 0.07
C THR A 15 -5.68 2.80 -0.87
N ASN A 16 -6.95 2.63 -0.48
CA ASN A 16 -8.10 2.79 -1.38
C ASN A 16 -7.92 1.98 -2.68
N ASN A 17 -7.66 0.68 -2.50
CA ASN A 17 -7.40 -0.31 -3.54
C ASN A 17 -6.28 0.13 -4.51
N PHE A 18 -5.15 0.59 -3.97
CA PHE A 18 -4.00 1.10 -4.74
C PHE A 18 -4.37 2.23 -5.73
N SER A 19 -5.28 3.11 -5.33
CA SER A 19 -5.70 4.25 -6.15
C SER A 19 -4.52 5.19 -6.44
N ASP A 20 -4.44 5.71 -7.66
CA ASP A 20 -3.46 6.73 -8.05
C ASP A 20 -3.53 8.00 -7.19
N ALA A 21 -4.69 8.32 -6.60
CA ALA A 21 -4.84 9.43 -5.66
C ALA A 21 -4.01 9.26 -4.36
N ASN A 22 -3.62 8.02 -4.06
CA ASN A 22 -2.73 7.67 -2.96
C ASN A 22 -1.30 7.36 -3.40
N LYS A 23 -1.01 7.34 -4.70
CA LYS A 23 0.36 7.14 -5.19
C LYS A 23 1.23 8.34 -4.82
N LEU A 24 2.34 8.07 -4.16
CA LEU A 24 3.36 9.07 -3.81
C LEU A 24 4.41 9.21 -4.91
N GLY A 25 4.67 8.11 -5.63
CA GLY A 25 5.65 8.06 -6.72
C GLY A 25 5.90 6.65 -7.19
N GLU A 26 6.82 6.50 -8.13
CA GLU A 26 7.29 5.22 -8.66
C GLU A 26 8.79 5.33 -8.97
N GLY A 27 9.54 4.28 -8.64
CA GLY A 27 10.95 4.14 -8.98
C GLY A 27 11.24 2.75 -9.53
N GLY A 28 12.52 2.37 -9.62
CA GLY A 28 12.95 1.08 -10.18
C GLY A 28 12.42 -0.17 -9.44
N TYR A 29 11.84 0.01 -8.24
CA TYR A 29 11.24 -1.07 -7.44
C TYR A 29 9.70 -1.01 -7.40
N GLY A 30 9.08 -0.15 -8.23
CA GLY A 30 7.63 -0.04 -8.36
C GLY A 30 7.02 1.15 -7.62
N PRO A 31 5.68 1.20 -7.55
CA PRO A 31 4.93 2.33 -7.00
C PRO A 31 4.89 2.32 -5.47
N VAL A 32 4.87 3.52 -4.87
CA VAL A 32 4.69 3.73 -3.44
C VAL A 32 3.35 4.40 -3.19
N TYR A 33 2.55 3.89 -2.26
CA TYR A 33 1.24 4.44 -1.90
C TYR A 33 1.22 4.88 -0.43
N LYS A 34 0.56 6.02 -0.15
CA LYS A 34 0.24 6.43 1.21
C LYS A 34 -0.96 5.66 1.73
N VAL A 35 -0.95 5.40 3.03
CA VAL A 35 -2.11 4.91 3.78
C VAL A 35 -2.96 6.11 4.23
N LYS A 36 -4.28 5.99 4.15
CA LYS A 36 -5.25 6.94 4.71
C LYS A 36 -6.06 6.30 5.83
#